data_AF-A0A060VQ16-F1
#
_entry.id   AF-A0A060VQ16-F1
#
_cell.length_a   1.000
_cell.length_b   1.000
_cell.length_c   1.000
_cell.angle_alpha   90.00
_cell.angle_beta   90.00
_cell.angle_gamma   90.00
#
_symmetry.space_group_name_H-M   'P 1'
#
loop_
_entity.id
_entity.type
_entity.pdbx_description
1 polymer ?
#
loop_
_entity_poly.entity_id
_entity_poly.type
_entity_poly.pdbx_seq_one_letter_code
_entity_poly.pdbx_strand_id
1 'polypeptide(L)'
;MNLAVSDFLMAITQSPIFFVNCLYKEWVFGETGCKMYAFCGALFGITSMINLLAISIDRYIVITKPLQALHWTSKRRTSVVIVIVWLYSLAWSLAPLFGWSSYIPEGLMTSCTWDYVTSTPANRSYTLMLCIFVFFIPLGIISYCYLCMFLAIRTASR
;
A
#
# COMPACT_ATOMS: atom_id res chain seq x y z
N MET A 1 3.23 -13.47 6.10
CA MET A 1 1.90 -13.46 6.74
C MET A 1 1.29 -12.07 6.76
N ASN A 2 2.02 -11.00 7.13
CA ASN A 2 1.48 -9.63 7.13
C ASN A 2 0.80 -9.21 5.81
N LEU A 3 1.44 -9.48 4.67
CA LEU A 3 0.88 -9.21 3.33
C LEU A 3 -0.49 -9.88 3.11
N ALA A 4 -0.58 -11.20 3.34
CA ALA A 4 -1.82 -11.94 3.15
C ALA A 4 -2.94 -11.45 4.07
N VAL A 5 -2.62 -11.05 5.31
CA VAL A 5 -3.60 -10.45 6.23
C VAL A 5 -4.09 -9.10 5.69
N SER A 6 -3.18 -8.26 5.20
CA SER A 6 -3.53 -6.96 4.60
C SER A 6 -4.45 -7.13 3.38
N ASP A 7 -4.11 -8.03 2.46
CA ASP A 7 -4.91 -8.30 1.25
C ASP A 7 -6.29 -8.88 1.60
N PHE A 8 -6.36 -9.76 2.59
CA PHE A 8 -7.62 -10.32 3.07
C PHE A 8 -8.52 -9.27 3.73
N LEU A 9 -7.95 -8.40 4.57
CA LEU A 9 -8.68 -7.30 5.18
C LEU A 9 -9.17 -6.29 4.13
N MET A 10 -8.35 -6.01 3.11
CA MET A 10 -8.76 -5.21 1.98
C MET A 10 -9.95 -5.85 1.25
N ALA A 11 -9.88 -7.14 0.93
CA ALA A 11 -10.95 -7.85 0.24
C ALA A 11 -12.27 -7.82 1.03
N ILE A 12 -12.22 -8.07 2.34
CA ILE A 12 -13.42 -8.05 3.21
C ILE A 12 -14.01 -6.65 3.35
N THR A 13 -13.17 -5.62 3.48
CA THR A 13 -13.65 -4.26 3.72
C THR A 13 -14.12 -3.57 2.44
N GLN A 14 -13.53 -3.90 1.30
CA GLN A 14 -13.84 -3.23 0.03
C GLN A 14 -14.91 -3.99 -0.77
N SER A 15 -14.70 -5.28 -1.04
CA SER A 15 -15.51 -6.00 -2.04
C SER A 15 -17.01 -6.12 -1.69
N PRO A 16 -17.42 -6.47 -0.46
CA PRO A 16 -18.84 -6.54 -0.10
C PRO A 16 -19.52 -5.17 -0.15
N ILE A 17 -18.86 -4.12 0.33
CA ILE A 17 -19.40 -2.75 0.34
C ILE A 17 -19.59 -2.26 -1.09
N PHE A 18 -18.59 -2.45 -1.94
CA PHE A 18 -18.68 -2.12 -3.35
C PHE A 18 -19.79 -2.89 -4.07
N PHE A 19 -19.91 -4.19 -3.80
CA PHE A 19 -20.97 -5.01 -4.38
C PHE A 19 -22.37 -4.51 -4.01
N VAL A 20 -22.59 -4.16 -2.73
CA VAL A 20 -23.87 -3.61 -2.28
C VAL A 20 -24.17 -2.28 -2.97
N ASN A 21 -23.24 -1.33 -3.00
CA ASN A 21 -23.46 -0.05 -3.66
C ASN A 21 -23.74 -0.20 -5.17
N CYS A 22 -23.11 -1.17 -5.84
CA CYS A 22 -23.40 -1.49 -7.23
C CYS A 22 -24.83 -1.98 -7.45
N LEU A 23 -25.40 -2.75 -6.51
CA LEU A 23 -26.81 -3.18 -6.59
C LEU A 23 -27.78 -2.00 -6.46
N TYR A 24 -27.47 -1.05 -5.57
CA TYR A 24 -28.27 0.18 -5.38
C TYR A 24 -27.95 1.28 -6.40
N LYS A 25 -26.87 1.13 -7.19
CA LYS A 25 -26.36 2.09 -8.18
C LYS A 25 -25.97 3.46 -7.60
N GLU A 26 -25.76 3.52 -6.29
CA GLU A 26 -25.33 4.73 -5.58
C GLU A 26 -24.67 4.35 -4.25
N TRP A 27 -24.05 5.33 -3.61
CA TRP A 27 -23.39 5.17 -2.32
C TRP A 27 -24.43 5.27 -1.19
N VAL A 28 -24.77 4.13 -0.57
CA VAL A 28 -25.86 4.07 0.42
C VAL A 28 -25.39 4.16 1.89
N PHE A 29 -24.09 4.10 2.15
CA PHE A 29 -23.52 4.05 3.51
C PHE A 29 -23.24 5.43 4.13
N GLY A 30 -23.68 6.51 3.48
CA GLY A 30 -23.48 7.88 3.93
C GLY A 30 -22.02 8.34 3.98
N GLU A 31 -21.79 9.56 4.43
CA GLU A 31 -20.46 10.19 4.41
C GLU A 31 -19.43 9.50 5.32
N THR A 32 -19.85 9.07 6.52
CA THR A 32 -18.95 8.38 7.45
C THR A 32 -18.52 7.03 6.90
N GLY A 33 -19.45 6.27 6.29
CA GLY A 33 -19.12 5.03 5.61
C GLY A 33 -18.14 5.24 4.46
N CYS A 34 -18.29 6.33 3.70
CA CYS A 34 -17.41 6.69 2.59
C CYS A 34 -15.97 6.94 3.07
N LYS A 35 -15.82 7.74 4.13
CA LYS A 35 -14.53 8.02 4.76
C LYS A 35 -13.87 6.74 5.29
N MET A 36 -14.62 5.87 5.97
CA MET A 36 -14.11 4.60 6.47
C MET A 36 -13.71 3.63 5.36
N TYR A 37 -14.52 3.53 4.30
CA TYR A 37 -14.23 2.69 3.13
C TYR A 37 -12.93 3.11 2.47
N ALA A 38 -12.80 4.40 2.14
CA ALA A 38 -11.61 4.94 1.48
C ALA A 38 -10.37 4.87 2.37
N PHE A 39 -10.51 5.13 3.68
CA PHE A 39 -9.44 4.98 4.66
C PHE A 39 -8.93 3.53 4.71
N CYS A 40 -9.82 2.55 4.86
CA CYS A 40 -9.45 1.13 4.89
C CYS A 40 -8.78 0.70 3.58
N GLY A 41 -9.34 1.10 2.43
CA GLY A 41 -8.78 0.83 1.12
C GLY A 41 -7.36 1.38 0.98
N ALA A 42 -7.14 2.64 1.37
CA ALA A 42 -5.83 3.26 1.37
C ALA A 42 -4.86 2.57 2.35
N LEU A 43 -5.28 2.33 3.59
CA LEU A 43 -4.43 1.72 4.62
C LEU A 43 -3.92 0.34 4.20
N PHE A 44 -4.82 -0.56 3.78
CA PHE A 44 -4.44 -1.92 3.41
C PHE A 44 -3.72 -1.96 2.06
N GLY A 45 -4.12 -1.14 1.09
CA GLY A 45 -3.43 -1.04 -0.20
C GLY A 45 -1.97 -0.59 -0.05
N ILE A 46 -1.73 0.46 0.74
CA ILE A 46 -0.38 0.96 1.03
C ILE A 46 0.42 -0.09 1.83
N THR A 47 -0.21 -0.70 2.84
CA THR A 47 0.41 -1.75 3.65
C THR A 47 0.87 -2.91 2.77
N SER A 48 0.06 -3.34 1.81
CA SER A 48 0.41 -4.42 0.88
C SER A 48 1.58 -4.03 -0.04
N MET A 49 1.57 -2.83 -0.62
CA MET A 49 2.66 -2.35 -1.50
C MET A 49 4.00 -2.27 -0.75
N ILE A 50 4.01 -1.73 0.46
CA ILE A 50 5.25 -1.60 1.25
C ILE A 50 5.70 -2.95 1.82
N ASN A 51 4.77 -3.87 2.13
CA ASN A 51 5.14 -5.26 2.45
C ASN A 51 5.83 -5.95 1.25
N LEU A 52 5.32 -5.78 0.02
CA LEU A 52 5.96 -6.31 -1.18
C LEU A 52 7.38 -5.76 -1.34
N LEU A 53 7.55 -4.45 -1.17
CA LEU A 53 8.86 -3.80 -1.17
C LEU A 53 9.83 -4.42 -0.14
N ALA A 54 9.37 -4.58 1.11
CA ALA A 54 10.18 -5.16 2.18
C ALA A 54 10.58 -6.60 1.88
N ILE A 55 9.67 -7.41 1.32
CA ILE A 55 9.93 -8.80 0.91
C ILE A 55 10.96 -8.83 -0.23
N SER A 56 10.83 -7.97 -1.24
CA SER A 56 11.78 -7.88 -2.36
C SER A 56 13.20 -7.53 -1.89
N ILE A 57 13.33 -6.58 -0.97
CA ILE A 57 14.63 -6.20 -0.37
C ILE A 57 15.21 -7.35 0.44
N ASP A 58 14.40 -8.01 1.26
CA ASP A 58 14.83 -9.15 2.06
C ASP A 58 15.38 -10.29 1.19
N ARG A 59 14.63 -10.67 0.16
CA ARG A 59 15.05 -11.69 -0.81
C ARG A 59 16.33 -11.29 -1.54
N TYR A 60 16.44 -10.04 -1.96
CA TYR A 60 17.64 -9.53 -2.61
C TYR A 60 18.88 -9.66 -1.72
N ILE A 61 18.80 -9.27 -0.44
CA ILE A 61 19.91 -9.35 0.51
C ILE A 61 20.30 -10.82 0.77
N VAL A 62 19.32 -11.70 0.97
CA VAL A 62 19.58 -13.13 1.24
C VAL A 62 20.29 -13.81 0.06
N ILE A 63 19.90 -13.49 -1.18
CA ILE A 63 20.46 -14.13 -2.38
C ILE A 63 21.83 -13.55 -2.75
N THR A 64 21.99 -12.23 -2.71
CA THR A 64 23.22 -11.58 -3.18
C THR A 64 24.29 -11.41 -2.12
N LYS A 65 23.92 -11.41 -0.83
CA LYS A 65 24.83 -11.16 0.31
C LYS A 65 24.60 -12.13 1.47
N PRO A 66 24.84 -13.44 1.28
CA PRO A 66 24.53 -14.47 2.29
C PRO A 66 25.25 -14.25 3.63
N LEU A 67 26.49 -13.74 3.62
CA LEU A 67 27.25 -13.45 4.85
C LEU A 67 26.64 -12.31 5.68
N GLN A 68 26.03 -11.30 5.05
CA GLN A 68 25.31 -10.23 5.76
C GLN A 68 23.96 -10.71 6.27
N ALA A 69 23.30 -11.64 5.56
CA ALA A 69 22.05 -12.24 6.00
C ALA A 69 22.20 -13.10 7.28
N LEU A 70 23.37 -13.72 7.50
CA LEU A 70 23.67 -14.53 8.70
C LEU A 70 23.85 -13.70 9.97
N HIS A 71 24.30 -12.44 9.87
CA HIS A 71 24.72 -11.64 11.03
C HIS A 71 23.54 -10.97 11.77
N TRP A 72 22.33 -10.98 11.18
CA TRP A 72 21.15 -10.32 11.73
C TRP A 72 20.05 -11.32 12.05
N THR A 73 19.66 -11.40 13.33
CA THR A 73 18.58 -12.29 13.78
C THR A 73 17.26 -11.93 13.09
N SER A 74 16.76 -12.83 12.25
CA SER A 74 15.59 -12.62 11.37
C SER A 74 14.34 -12.09 12.10
N LYS A 75 14.02 -12.61 13.30
CA LYS A 75 12.77 -12.28 14.02
C LYS A 75 12.64 -10.82 14.45
N ARG A 76 13.68 -10.25 15.07
CA ARG A 76 13.63 -8.85 15.56
C ARG A 76 13.52 -7.86 14.39
N ARG A 77 14.24 -8.12 13.30
CA ARG A 77 14.17 -7.33 12.05
C ARG A 77 12.77 -7.38 11.44
N THR A 78 12.19 -8.57 11.29
CA THR A 78 10.84 -8.72 10.74
C THR A 78 9.81 -7.97 11.57
N SER A 79 9.89 -8.04 12.90
CA SER A 79 8.97 -7.30 13.78
C SER A 79 9.09 -5.79 13.61
N VAL A 80 10.31 -5.25 13.54
CA VAL A 80 10.54 -3.81 13.34
C VAL A 80 10.02 -3.36 11.97
N VAL A 81 10.28 -4.13 10.92
CA VAL A 81 9.79 -3.84 9.56
C VAL A 81 8.27 -3.79 9.53
N ILE A 82 7.58 -4.75 10.16
CA ILE A 82 6.11 -4.77 10.22
C ILE A 82 5.59 -3.49 10.88
N VAL A 83 6.16 -3.08 12.01
CA VAL A 83 5.74 -1.84 12.71
C VAL A 83 5.94 -0.61 11.81
N ILE A 84 7.07 -0.51 11.12
CA ILE A 84 7.35 0.60 10.20
C ILE A 84 6.34 0.62 9.05
N VAL A 85 6.02 -0.53 8.46
CA VAL A 85 5.04 -0.65 7.37
C VAL A 85 3.67 -0.12 7.81
N TRP A 86 3.20 -0.54 8.98
CA TRP A 86 1.91 -0.11 9.51
C TRP A 86 1.89 1.39 9.83
N LEU A 87 2.91 1.92 10.49
CA LEU A 87 3.00 3.36 10.80
C LEU A 87 3.07 4.21 9.54
N TYR A 88 3.86 3.79 8.54
CA TYR A 88 3.94 4.47 7.25
C TYR A 88 2.58 4.50 6.54
N SER A 89 1.89 3.36 6.51
CA SER A 89 0.58 3.24 5.85
C SER A 89 -0.50 4.05 6.57
N LEU A 90 -0.46 4.09 7.91
CA LEU A 90 -1.31 4.95 8.73
C LEU A 90 -1.06 6.43 8.47
N ALA A 91 0.20 6.86 8.36
CA ALA A 91 0.53 8.27 8.11
C ALA A 91 -0.09 8.77 6.80
N TRP A 92 -0.02 7.99 5.73
CA TRP A 92 -0.60 8.36 4.43
C TRP A 92 -2.12 8.26 4.38
N SER A 93 -2.70 7.24 5.01
CA SER A 93 -4.17 7.04 5.02
C SER A 93 -4.91 7.97 5.98
N LEU A 94 -4.27 8.43 7.07
CA LEU A 94 -4.87 9.40 7.97
C LEU A 94 -4.81 10.84 7.45
N ALA A 95 -3.88 11.17 6.55
CA ALA A 95 -3.69 12.53 6.05
C ALA A 95 -4.97 13.18 5.46
N PRO A 96 -5.82 12.48 4.67
CA PRO A 96 -7.11 13.02 4.23
C PRO A 96 -8.12 13.24 5.36
N LEU A 97 -8.03 12.49 6.46
CA LEU A 97 -8.92 12.68 7.61
C LEU A 97 -8.55 13.91 8.45
N PHE A 98 -7.28 14.32 8.39
CA PHE A 98 -6.77 15.52 9.06
C PHE A 98 -6.76 16.78 8.15
N GLY A 99 -7.37 16.71 6.97
CA GLY A 99 -7.59 17.88 6.11
C GLY A 99 -6.49 18.19 5.09
N TRP A 100 -5.50 17.32 4.89
CA TRP A 100 -4.57 17.47 3.75
C TRP A 100 -5.27 17.15 2.42
N SER A 101 -6.24 16.24 2.45
CA SER A 101 -7.16 15.98 1.34
C SER A 101 -8.53 15.64 1.92
N SER A 102 -9.42 15.02 1.15
CA SER A 102 -10.73 14.58 1.60
C SER A 102 -11.10 13.29 0.92
N TYR A 103 -11.86 12.43 1.62
CA TYR A 103 -12.41 11.22 1.02
C TYR A 103 -13.78 11.52 0.44
N ILE A 104 -13.95 11.26 -0.86
CA ILE A 104 -15.16 11.52 -1.62
C ILE A 104 -15.56 10.29 -2.45
N PRO A 105 -16.85 10.14 -2.79
CA PRO A 105 -17.29 9.16 -3.77
C PRO A 105 -16.63 9.39 -5.14
N GLU A 106 -16.22 8.31 -5.81
CA GLU A 106 -15.56 8.38 -7.12
C GLU A 106 -16.43 7.79 -8.24
N GLY A 107 -16.22 8.29 -9.47
CA GLY A 107 -16.76 7.71 -10.71
C GLY A 107 -18.28 7.54 -10.70
N LEU A 108 -18.73 6.28 -10.63
CA LEU A 108 -20.15 5.87 -10.63
C LEU A 108 -20.85 6.06 -9.28
N MET A 109 -20.19 6.70 -8.30
CA MET A 109 -20.71 6.90 -6.96
C MET A 109 -20.98 5.58 -6.22
N THR A 110 -20.24 4.51 -6.52
CA THR A 110 -20.37 3.20 -5.86
C THR A 110 -19.17 2.84 -4.98
N SER A 111 -18.08 3.60 -5.08
CA SER A 111 -16.90 3.51 -4.23
C SER A 111 -16.47 4.90 -3.77
N CYS A 112 -15.59 4.94 -2.78
CA CYS A 112 -15.01 6.17 -2.25
C CYS A 112 -13.48 6.09 -2.25
N THR A 113 -12.84 7.22 -2.54
CA THR A 113 -11.38 7.37 -2.59
C THR A 113 -10.97 8.78 -2.17
N TRP A 114 -9.67 9.09 -2.17
CA TRP A 114 -9.20 10.46 -1.91
C TRP A 114 -9.57 11.39 -3.07
N ASP A 115 -9.80 12.66 -2.78
CA ASP A 115 -10.18 13.65 -3.77
C ASP A 115 -9.00 14.00 -4.69
N TYR A 116 -8.95 13.34 -5.84
CA TYR A 116 -8.01 13.65 -6.93
C TYR A 116 -8.63 14.55 -8.01
N VAL A 117 -9.93 14.87 -7.92
CA VAL A 117 -10.67 15.59 -8.96
C VAL A 117 -10.60 17.10 -8.69
N THR A 118 -10.85 17.50 -7.44
CA THR A 118 -10.85 18.91 -7.07
C THR A 118 -9.43 19.45 -7.11
N SER A 119 -9.21 20.46 -7.94
CA SER A 119 -7.90 21.05 -8.21
C SER A 119 -7.41 22.03 -7.12
N THR A 120 -7.59 21.69 -5.85
CA THR A 120 -6.97 22.46 -4.75
C THR A 120 -5.48 22.14 -4.65
N PRO A 121 -4.63 23.10 -4.22
CA PRO A 121 -3.21 22.83 -3.98
C PRO A 121 -2.98 21.67 -3.00
N ALA A 122 -3.84 21.55 -1.98
CA ALA A 122 -3.78 20.48 -0.99
C ALA A 122 -4.00 19.10 -1.63
N ASN A 123 -5.12 18.90 -2.35
CA ASN A 123 -5.42 17.64 -3.04
C ASN A 123 -4.39 17.26 -4.10
N ARG A 124 -3.92 18.23 -4.89
CA ARG A 124 -2.87 18.00 -5.89
C ARG A 124 -1.57 17.58 -5.23
N SER A 125 -1.15 18.27 -4.16
CA SER A 125 0.06 17.91 -3.43
C SER A 125 -0.03 16.51 -2.84
N TYR A 126 -1.16 16.15 -2.20
CA TYR A 126 -1.38 14.83 -1.63
C TYR A 126 -1.35 13.73 -2.71
N THR A 127 -2.05 13.94 -3.82
CA THR A 127 -2.07 12.99 -4.95
C THR A 127 -0.69 12.76 -5.54
N LEU A 128 0.09 13.83 -5.79
CA LEU A 128 1.46 13.72 -6.29
C LEU A 128 2.38 12.98 -5.33
N MET A 129 2.25 13.26 -4.03
CA MET A 129 3.04 12.60 -2.99
C MET A 129 2.74 11.11 -2.90
N LEU A 130 1.46 10.71 -2.94
CA LEU A 130 1.08 9.30 -3.03
C LEU A 130 1.68 8.63 -4.28
N CYS A 131 1.52 9.23 -5.45
CA CYS A 131 2.08 8.67 -6.68
C CYS A 131 3.59 8.42 -6.56
N ILE A 132 4.35 9.37 -6.01
CA ILE A 132 5.81 9.26 -5.91
C ILE A 132 6.22 8.28 -4.80
N PHE A 133 5.77 8.50 -3.57
CA PHE A 133 6.28 7.82 -2.37
C PHE A 133 5.61 6.47 -2.10
N VAL A 134 4.38 6.28 -2.53
CA VAL A 134 3.62 5.05 -2.30
C VAL A 134 3.66 4.13 -3.52
N PHE A 135 3.76 4.68 -4.74
CA PHE A 135 3.74 3.88 -5.96
C PHE A 135 5.10 3.82 -6.67
N PHE A 136 5.59 4.92 -7.25
CA PHE A 136 6.75 4.90 -8.14
C PHE A 136 8.07 4.51 -7.45
N ILE A 137 8.36 5.07 -6.26
CA ILE A 137 9.58 4.72 -5.52
C ILE A 137 9.56 3.23 -5.12
N PRO A 138 8.51 2.70 -4.47
CA PRO A 138 8.42 1.27 -4.18
C PRO A 138 8.55 0.39 -5.43
N LEU A 139 7.85 0.73 -6.51
CA LEU A 139 7.91 -0.01 -7.78
C LEU A 139 9.33 -0.02 -8.39
N GLY A 140 10.01 1.12 -8.37
CA GLY A 140 11.39 1.25 -8.84
C GLY A 140 12.36 0.38 -8.05
N ILE A 141 12.25 0.38 -6.72
CA ILE A 141 13.10 -0.46 -5.87
C ILE A 141 12.78 -1.95 -6.07
N ILE A 142 11.50 -2.32 -6.12
CA ILE A 142 11.07 -3.70 -6.36
C ILE A 142 11.65 -4.22 -7.69
N SER A 143 11.48 -3.46 -8.77
CA SER A 143 11.99 -3.84 -10.09
C SER A 143 13.52 -3.98 -10.09
N TYR A 144 14.25 -3.04 -9.48
CA TYR A 144 15.70 -3.14 -9.31
C TYR A 144 16.12 -4.41 -8.54
N CYS A 145 15.49 -4.68 -7.39
CA CYS A 145 15.77 -5.87 -6.58
C CYS A 145 15.55 -7.16 -7.37
N TYR A 146 14.45 -7.26 -8.12
CA TYR A 146 14.15 -8.43 -8.95
C TYR A 146 15.13 -8.59 -10.12
N LEU A 147 15.52 -7.51 -10.79
CA LEU A 147 16.51 -7.55 -11.86
C LEU A 147 17.87 -8.05 -11.35
N CYS A 148 18.37 -7.51 -10.24
CA CYS A 148 19.64 -7.95 -9.67
C CYS A 148 19.59 -9.40 -9.19
N MET A 149 18.48 -9.80 -8.57
CA MET A 149 18.27 -11.18 -8.13
C MET A 149 18.31 -12.15 -9.32
N PHE A 150 17.62 -11.82 -10.41
CA PHE A 150 17.61 -12.61 -11.63
C PHE A 150 19.00 -12.76 -12.24
N LEU A 151 19.77 -11.67 -12.29
CA LEU A 151 21.15 -11.69 -12.79
C LEU A 151 22.05 -12.56 -11.91
N ALA A 152 21.96 -12.43 -10.57
CA ALA A 152 22.75 -13.24 -9.64
C ALA A 152 22.48 -14.74 -9.80
N ILE A 153 21.21 -15.13 -9.96
CA ILE A 153 20.82 -16.53 -10.18
C ILE A 153 21.38 -17.05 -11.51
N ARG A 154 21.33 -16.25 -12.58
CA ARG A 154 21.90 -16.64 -13.88
C ARG A 154 23.41 -16.83 -13.83
N THR A 155 24.13 -16.00 -13.08
CA THR A 155 25.58 -16.14 -12.92
C THR A 155 25.93 -17.39 -12.10
N ALA A 156 25.15 -17.72 -11.07
CA ALA A 156 25.38 -18.91 -10.25
C ALA A 156 25.00 -20.23 -10.95
N SER A 157 24.18 -20.18 -12.01
CA SER A 157 23.80 -21.34 -12.82
C SER A 157 24.85 -21.73 -13.88
N ARG A 158 25.88 -20.89 -14.09
CA ARG A 158 27.03 -21.19 -14.95
C ARG A 158 28.18 -21.73 -14.10
#